data_AF-A0A353LRY6-F1
#
_entry.id   AF-A0A353LRY6-F1
#
_cell.length_a   1.000
_cell.length_b   1.000
_cell.length_c   1.000
_cell.angle_alpha   90.00
_cell.angle_beta   90.00
_cell.angle_gamma   90.00
#
_symmetry.space_group_name_H-M   'P 1'
#
loop_
_entity.id
_entity.type
_entity.pdbx_description
1 polymer ?
#
loop_
_entity_poly.entity_id
_entity_poly.type
_entity_poly.pdbx_seq_one_letter_code
_entity_poly.pdbx_strand_id
1 'polypeptide(L)'
;YRTGTGYQIVPIVGFITPDFEPQRCEIEVAEIFEVPFSFLMDPVNHQRHQGEWRGKKREYYAVPYEDYYIWGATAGMLVNLSKRLAD
;
A
#
# COMPACT_ATOMS: atom_id res chain seq x y z
N TYR A 1 3.79 5.24 9.90
CA TYR A 1 3.64 3.78 9.97
C TYR A 1 4.89 3.16 10.59
N ARG A 2 4.75 2.29 11.60
CA ARG A 2 5.91 1.56 12.15
C ARG A 2 5.99 0.19 11.49
N THR A 3 7.15 -0.17 10.96
CA THR A 3 7.35 -1.49 10.36
C THR A 3 7.56 -2.55 11.44
N GLY A 4 7.33 -3.82 11.10
CA GLY A 4 7.64 -4.94 11.98
C GLY A 4 9.14 -5.18 12.21
N THR A 5 10.02 -4.34 11.64
CA THR A 5 11.47 -4.33 11.80
C THR A 5 11.97 -3.14 12.63
N GLY A 6 11.06 -2.30 13.16
CA GLY A 6 11.41 -1.21 14.09
C GLY A 6 11.65 0.16 13.44
N TYR A 7 11.39 0.31 12.14
CA TYR A 7 11.54 1.60 11.45
C TYR A 7 10.24 2.42 11.52
N GLN A 8 10.39 3.74 11.51
CA GLN A 8 9.28 4.68 11.43
C GLN A 8 9.24 5.32 10.05
N ILE A 9 8.15 5.08 9.32
CA ILE A 9 7.86 5.66 8.01
C ILE A 9 6.86 6.80 8.19
N VAL A 10 7.09 7.94 7.54
CA VAL A 10 6.16 9.08 7.49
C VAL A 10 5.57 9.14 6.07
N PRO A 11 4.34 8.68 5.85
CA PRO A 11 3.70 8.81 4.54
C PRO A 11 3.29 10.26 4.30
N ILE A 12 3.57 10.76 3.09
CA ILE A 12 3.14 12.08 2.62
C ILE A 12 2.20 11.88 1.44
N VAL A 13 1.10 12.62 1.42
CA VAL A 13 0.14 12.60 0.30
C VAL A 13 0.48 13.77 -0.63
N GLY A 14 0.65 13.46 -1.92
CA GLY A 14 0.86 14.45 -2.97
C GLY A 14 -0.26 14.37 -4.01
N PHE A 15 -0.58 15.51 -4.62
CA PHE A 15 -1.49 15.59 -5.76
C PHE A 15 -0.66 15.77 -7.02
N ILE A 16 -0.97 15.00 -8.05
CA ILE A 16 -0.33 15.10 -9.37
C ILE A 16 -1.31 15.78 -10.34
N THR A 17 -0.76 16.49 -11.33
CA THR A 17 -1.58 17.05 -12.41
C THR A 17 -1.99 15.95 -13.39
N PRO A 18 -3.15 16.05 -14.06
CA PRO A 18 -3.62 15.01 -14.97
C PRO A 18 -2.73 14.76 -16.19
N ASP A 19 -1.89 15.73 -16.56
CA ASP A 19 -0.93 15.67 -17.67
C ASP A 19 0.44 15.09 -17.25
N PHE A 20 0.58 14.61 -16.02
CA PHE A 20 1.81 13.97 -15.55
C PHE A 20 2.00 12.60 -16.22
N GLU A 21 3.09 12.45 -16.97
CA GLU A 21 3.51 11.17 -17.54
C GLU A 21 4.67 10.57 -16.74
N PRO A 22 4.45 9.45 -16.01
CA PRO A 22 5.50 8.86 -15.19
C PRO A 22 6.58 8.18 -16.05
N GLN A 23 7.84 8.53 -15.80
CA GLN A 23 9.00 7.86 -16.42
C GLN A 23 9.67 6.93 -15.42
N ARG A 24 9.73 5.63 -15.75
CA ARG A 24 10.38 4.63 -14.89
C ARG A 24 11.89 4.62 -15.09
N CYS A 25 12.64 4.52 -13.99
CA CYS A 25 14.05 4.13 -14.04
C CYS A 25 14.12 2.59 -14.18
N GLU A 26 14.47 2.07 -15.36
CA GLU A 26 14.36 0.63 -15.63
C GLU A 26 15.24 -0.25 -14.74
N ILE A 27 16.28 0.32 -14.13
CA ILE A 27 17.19 -0.38 -13.21
C ILE A 27 16.52 -0.66 -11.86
N GLU A 28 15.57 0.19 -11.44
CA GLU A 28 14.93 0.12 -10.11
C GLU A 28 13.43 -0.22 -10.19
N VAL A 29 12.75 0.24 -11.25
CA VAL A 29 11.29 0.18 -11.38
C VAL A 29 10.91 -0.69 -12.58
N ALA A 30 10.40 -1.88 -12.28
CA ALA A 30 9.93 -2.84 -13.28
C ALA A 30 8.67 -2.35 -14.01
N GLU A 31 7.72 -1.77 -13.27
CA GLU A 31 6.40 -1.40 -13.77
C GLU A 31 5.81 -0.23 -12.98
N ILE A 32 4.93 0.54 -13.64
CA ILE A 32 4.12 1.60 -13.03
C ILE A 32 2.66 1.30 -13.36
N PHE A 33 1.81 1.34 -12.34
CA PHE A 33 0.38 1.10 -12.47
C PHE A 33 -0.39 2.02 -11.55
N GLU A 34 -1.67 2.20 -11.84
CA GLU A 34 -2.60 3.02 -11.07
C GLU A 34 -3.73 2.16 -10.51
N VAL A 35 -4.26 2.57 -9.36
CA VAL A 35 -5.43 1.95 -8.75
C VAL A 35 -6.44 3.06 -8.43
N PRO A 36 -7.74 2.88 -8.75
CA PRO A 36 -8.74 3.87 -8.41
C PRO A 36 -8.68 4.23 -6.92
N PHE A 37 -8.65 5.54 -6.63
CA PHE A 37 -8.57 6.02 -5.25
C PHE A 37 -9.75 5.50 -4.40
N SER A 38 -10.96 5.46 -4.97
CA SER A 38 -12.13 4.88 -4.32
C SER A 38 -11.94 3.42 -3.93
N PHE A 39 -11.32 2.61 -4.78
CA PHE A 39 -11.00 1.21 -4.49
C PHE A 39 -10.04 1.09 -3.32
N LEU A 40 -8.97 1.91 -3.31
CA LEU A 40 -7.98 1.91 -2.23
C LEU A 40 -8.58 2.37 -0.90
N MET A 41 -9.57 3.27 -0.91
CA MET A 41 -10.16 3.82 0.31
C MET A 41 -11.31 2.98 0.87
N ASP A 42 -11.93 2.11 0.08
CA ASP A 42 -13.02 1.25 0.55
C ASP A 42 -12.49 0.12 1.47
N PRO A 43 -12.91 0.07 2.75
CA PRO A 43 -12.47 -0.96 3.69
C PRO A 43 -12.81 -2.39 3.27
N VAL A 44 -13.78 -2.60 2.37
CA VAL A 44 -14.12 -3.93 1.86
C VAL A 44 -12.96 -4.58 1.11
N ASN A 45 -12.06 -3.77 0.53
CA ASN A 45 -10.90 -4.23 -0.21
C ASN A 45 -9.67 -4.48 0.68
N HIS A 46 -9.76 -4.16 1.98
CA HIS A 46 -8.64 -4.29 2.92
C HIS A 46 -8.68 -5.64 3.62
N GLN A 47 -7.85 -6.56 3.15
CA GLN A 47 -7.78 -7.91 3.69
C GLN A 47 -6.71 -8.00 4.78
N ARG A 48 -6.95 -8.83 5.80
CA ARG A 48 -5.93 -9.24 6.79
C ARG A 48 -5.49 -10.66 6.47
N HIS A 49 -4.21 -10.79 6.17
CA HIS A 49 -3.57 -12.06 5.90
C HIS A 49 -2.59 -12.40 7.02
N GLN A 50 -2.25 -13.68 7.14
CA GLN A 50 -1.26 -14.17 8.10
C GLN A 50 -0.19 -14.97 7.37
N GLY A 51 1.06 -14.83 7.81
CA GLY A 51 2.19 -15.62 7.33
C GLY A 51 3.15 -15.94 8.45
N GLU A 52 3.94 -17.01 8.28
CA GLU A 52 5.01 -17.33 9.21
C GLU A 52 6.31 -16.64 8.77
N TRP A 53 6.90 -15.85 9.66
CA TRP A 53 8.18 -15.21 9.43
C TRP A 53 9.11 -15.43 10.61
N ARG A 54 10.24 -16.11 10.35
CA ARG A 54 11.23 -16.50 11.38
C ARG A 54 10.60 -17.22 12.58
N GLY A 55 9.74 -18.21 12.31
CA GLY A 55 9.07 -19.01 13.34
C GLY A 55 7.96 -18.30 14.11
N LYS A 56 7.56 -17.09 13.68
CA LYS A 56 6.48 -16.32 14.31
C LYS A 56 5.38 -16.03 13.30
N LYS A 57 4.13 -16.27 13.68
CA LYS A 57 2.98 -15.79 12.93
C LYS A 57 2.98 -14.26 12.95
N ARG A 58 2.85 -13.66 11.77
CA ARG A 58 2.68 -12.22 11.58
C ARG A 58 1.47 -11.98 10.71
N GLU A 59 0.67 -11.01 11.13
CA GLU A 59 -0.43 -10.51 10.33
C GLU A 59 0.01 -9.29 9.53
N TYR A 60 -0.55 -9.13 8.35
CA TYR A 60 -0.31 -7.99 7.50
C TYR A 60 -1.57 -7.65 6.70
N TYR A 61 -1.68 -6.38 6.30
CA TYR A 61 -2.72 -5.95 5.37
C TYR A 61 -2.32 -6.29 3.94
N ALA A 62 -3.32 -6.66 3.15
CA ALA A 62 -3.24 -6.80 1.72
C ALA A 62 -4.43 -6.11 1.06
N VAL A 63 -4.21 -5.54 -0.12
CA VAL A 63 -5.23 -4.94 -1.00
C VAL A 63 -5.00 -5.54 -2.39
N PRO A 64 -5.51 -6.76 -2.67
CA PRO A 64 -5.42 -7.36 -3.99
C PRO A 64 -6.21 -6.52 -5.00
N TYR A 65 -5.64 -6.24 -6.16
CA TYR A 65 -6.26 -5.47 -7.22
C TYR A 65 -5.83 -6.03 -8.58
N GLU A 66 -6.78 -6.62 -9.32
CA GLU A 66 -6.48 -7.32 -10.58
C GLU A 66 -5.31 -8.30 -10.41
N ASP A 67 -4.27 -8.17 -11.22
CA ASP A 67 -3.05 -8.99 -11.17
C ASP A 67 -2.03 -8.51 -10.10
N TYR A 68 -2.33 -7.41 -9.41
CA TYR A 68 -1.45 -6.81 -8.41
C TYR A 68 -1.82 -7.23 -6.99
N TYR A 69 -0.78 -7.46 -6.20
CA TYR A 69 -0.92 -7.77 -4.78
C TYR A 69 -0.21 -6.69 -3.95
N ILE A 70 -0.96 -5.70 -3.47
CA ILE A 70 -0.42 -4.61 -2.65
C ILE A 70 -0.44 -5.05 -1.19
N TRP A 71 0.71 -5.18 -0.53
CA TRP A 71 0.78 -5.78 0.81
C TRP A 71 1.82 -5.13 1.73
N GLY A 72 1.84 -5.58 2.98
CA GLY A 72 2.88 -5.22 3.94
C GLY A 72 2.83 -3.76 4.35
N ALA A 73 3.98 -3.08 4.31
CA ALA A 73 4.07 -1.69 4.76
C ALA A 73 3.22 -0.74 3.89
N THR A 74 3.19 -0.94 2.58
CA THR A 74 2.42 -0.12 1.64
C THR A 74 0.93 -0.23 1.92
N ALA A 75 0.39 -1.46 1.97
CA ALA A 75 -1.01 -1.68 2.32
C ALA A 75 -1.34 -1.12 3.71
N GLY A 76 -0.47 -1.33 4.70
CA GLY A 76 -0.67 -0.77 6.04
C GLY A 76 -0.71 0.77 6.07
N MET A 77 0.02 1.45 5.18
CA MET A 77 -0.07 2.91 5.03
C MET A 77 -1.39 3.33 4.36
N LEU A 78 -1.82 2.62 3.32
CA LEU A 78 -3.09 2.89 2.61
C LEU A 78 -4.31 2.70 3.53
N VAL A 79 -4.35 1.60 4.30
CA VAL A 79 -5.41 1.35 5.29
C VAL A 79 -5.47 2.45 6.35
N ASN A 80 -4.30 2.93 6.81
CA ASN A 80 -4.26 4.04 7.77
C ASN A 80 -4.74 5.36 7.17
N LEU A 81 -4.47 5.62 5.88
CA LEU A 81 -4.99 6.77 5.18
C LEU A 81 -6.52 6.69 5.05
N SER A 82 -7.05 5.55 4.60
CA SER A 82 -8.51 5.31 4.50
C SER A 82 -9.22 5.59 5.82
N LYS A 83 -8.73 5.04 6.93
CA LYS A 83 -9.30 5.28 8.26
C LYS A 83 -9.31 6.77 8.63
N ARG A 84 -8.25 7.51 8.31
CA ARG A 84 -8.15 8.96 8.61
C ARG A 84 -9.07 9.84 7.77
N LEU A 85 -9.51 9.36 6.61
CA LEU A 85 -10.41 10.10 5.72
C LEU A 85 -11.89 9.76 5.95
N ALA A 86 -12.16 8.66 6.68
CA ALA A 86 -13.50 8.26 7.06
C ALA A 86 -13.99 8.94 8.36
N ASP A 87 -13.07 9.54 9.12
CA ASP A 87 -13.32 10.40 10.28
C ASP A 87 -13.58 11.85 9.84
#